data_AF-A0A975UCB3-F1
#
_entry.id   AF-A0A975UCB3-F1
#
_cell.length_a   1.000
_cell.length_b   1.000
_cell.length_c   1.000
_cell.angle_alpha   90.00
_cell.angle_beta   90.00
_cell.angle_gamma   90.00
#
_symmetry.space_group_name_H-M   'P 1'
#
loop_
_entity.id
_entity.type
_entity.pdbx_description
1 polymer ?
#
loop_
_entity_poly.entity_id
_entity_poly.type
_entity_poly.pdbx_seq_one_letter_code
_entity_poly.pdbx_strand_id
1 'polypeptide(L)'
;MKLKSANFKPYQDEEHEGANVTEQKWVLDLDYMHNLAVDIKASRSEKFIRDGISYALQFYEIINFSFKYERSFVRARVAENGHGFNSTSEIYYPPRHLTGVGRINEEGNPFLYLSLTTDVALAEIGAKEGDVVQVSAFEPKDKPVCVGIIGEKYKASRGVGNFLPKESTEFLANLVKKLEKEDRKKAMAYLYPDMFFDEIITNPQASQDDYIHSRILARLMFEKQKSLDGIMYHSVASDGGLNIALPCDKADSLLGLAHTILIKVKKAYSYGLFDIELLKKPKIILQDGTIIW
;
A
#
# COMPACT_ATOMS: atom_id res chain seq x y z
N MET A 1 19.63 12.96 31.54
CA MET A 1 19.61 14.44 31.50
C MET A 1 18.40 14.86 30.68
N LYS A 2 17.37 15.43 31.30
CA LYS A 2 16.14 15.90 30.62
C LYS A 2 16.48 17.16 29.81
N LEU A 3 16.33 17.12 28.50
CA LEU A 3 16.44 18.32 27.66
C LEU A 3 15.05 18.81 27.26
N LYS A 4 14.85 20.10 27.52
CA LYS A 4 13.63 20.88 27.29
C LYS A 4 13.41 21.09 25.80
N SER A 5 12.15 21.03 25.40
CA SER A 5 11.64 21.41 24.08
C SER A 5 11.95 22.88 23.77
N ALA A 6 12.65 23.13 22.66
CA ALA A 6 12.77 24.45 22.07
C ALA A 6 11.74 24.60 20.96
N ASN A 7 10.85 25.58 21.09
CA ASN A 7 9.96 26.05 20.03
C ASN A 7 10.79 26.78 18.98
N PHE A 8 10.80 26.27 17.76
CA PHE A 8 11.28 26.98 16.58
C PHE A 8 10.24 26.78 15.47
N LYS A 9 9.63 27.88 15.02
CA LYS A 9 8.84 27.92 13.78
C LYS A 9 9.75 28.34 12.63
N PRO A 10 9.88 27.52 11.59
CA PRO A 10 10.12 28.02 10.24
C PRO A 10 8.92 27.74 9.33
N TYR A 11 8.74 28.67 8.39
CA TYR A 11 7.95 28.68 7.14
C TYR A 11 7.02 27.49 6.84
N GLN A 12 5.73 27.81 6.66
CA GLN A 12 4.65 26.89 6.31
C GLN A 12 4.72 26.45 4.84
N ASP A 13 5.07 25.18 4.62
CA ASP A 13 4.41 24.34 3.61
C ASP A 13 3.55 23.37 4.43
N GLU A 14 2.22 23.57 4.43
CA GLU A 14 1.26 22.74 5.17
C GLU A 14 0.89 21.48 4.38
N GLU A 15 1.88 20.66 4.05
CA GLU A 15 1.67 19.48 3.21
C GLU A 15 2.14 18.22 3.95
N HIS A 16 1.18 17.36 4.30
CA HIS A 16 1.28 16.15 5.14
C HIS A 16 1.24 16.39 6.67
N GLU A 17 0.26 15.78 7.35
CA GLU A 17 0.42 15.50 8.79
C GLU A 17 1.56 14.47 8.90
N GLY A 18 2.69 14.90 9.49
CA GLY A 18 3.97 14.17 9.43
C GLY A 18 3.85 12.70 9.80
N ALA A 19 4.59 11.84 9.08
CA ALA A 19 4.55 10.41 9.38
C ALA A 19 5.08 10.15 10.79
N ASN A 20 4.32 9.38 11.56
CA ASN A 20 4.73 8.98 12.90
C ASN A 20 5.81 7.90 12.77
N VAL A 21 7.07 8.34 12.88
CA VAL A 21 8.23 7.46 12.98
C VAL A 21 8.77 7.57 14.41
N THR A 22 8.63 6.51 15.19
CA THR A 22 9.15 6.45 16.57
C THR A 22 10.52 5.79 16.63
N GLU A 23 11.37 6.21 17.58
CA GLU A 23 12.66 5.56 17.82
C GLU A 23 12.42 4.14 18.39
N GLN A 24 12.80 3.13 17.61
CA GLN A 24 12.69 1.74 18.03
C GLN A 24 13.76 1.43 19.07
N LYS A 25 13.34 1.15 20.31
CA LYS A 25 14.27 1.01 21.45
C LYS A 25 15.11 -0.28 21.43
N TRP A 26 14.66 -1.29 20.68
CA TRP A 26 15.29 -2.63 20.64
C TRP A 26 15.17 -3.22 19.23
N VAL A 27 16.26 -3.78 18.73
CA VAL A 27 16.30 -4.54 17.46
C VAL A 27 16.50 -6.01 17.77
N LEU A 28 15.93 -6.89 16.94
CA LEU A 28 16.18 -8.32 17.02
C LEU A 28 17.59 -8.63 16.49
N ASP A 29 18.24 -9.66 17.02
CA ASP A 29 19.52 -10.11 16.46
C ASP A 29 19.36 -10.42 14.96
N LEU A 30 20.30 -9.94 14.14
CA LEU A 30 20.21 -10.01 12.69
C LEU A 30 20.22 -11.46 12.18
N ASP A 31 21.09 -12.30 12.73
CA ASP A 31 21.26 -13.68 12.30
C ASP A 31 20.03 -14.50 12.72
N TYR A 32 19.49 -14.24 13.91
CA TYR A 32 18.20 -14.81 14.34
C TYR A 32 17.03 -14.37 13.44
N MET A 33 16.91 -13.06 13.16
CA MET A 33 15.83 -12.53 12.32
C MET A 33 15.91 -13.11 10.90
N HIS A 34 17.13 -13.28 10.37
CA HIS A 34 17.35 -13.92 9.08
C HIS A 34 16.85 -15.37 9.06
N ASN A 35 17.26 -16.18 10.04
CA ASN A 35 16.83 -17.58 10.13
C ASN A 35 15.31 -17.69 10.30
N LEU A 36 14.72 -16.86 11.17
CA LEU A 36 13.27 -16.79 11.34
C LEU A 36 12.55 -16.44 10.03
N ALA A 37 13.05 -15.46 9.28
CA ALA A 37 12.48 -15.08 7.99
C ALA A 37 12.56 -16.22 6.96
N VAL A 38 13.68 -16.95 6.92
CA VAL A 38 13.85 -18.13 6.06
C VAL A 38 12.83 -19.21 6.43
N ASP A 39 12.70 -19.53 7.73
CA ASP A 39 11.78 -20.56 8.22
C ASP A 39 10.32 -20.18 7.97
N ILE A 40 9.95 -18.90 8.18
CA ILE A 40 8.60 -18.40 7.89
C ILE A 40 8.29 -18.61 6.41
N LYS A 41 9.14 -18.13 5.49
CA LYS A 41 8.91 -18.22 4.03
C LYS A 41 8.82 -19.66 3.52
N ALA A 42 9.56 -20.58 4.13
CA ALA A 42 9.53 -22.00 3.77
C ALA A 42 8.29 -22.73 4.32
N SER A 43 7.59 -22.14 5.28
CA SER A 43 6.48 -22.80 5.97
C SER A 43 5.16 -22.72 5.18
N ARG A 44 4.30 -23.69 5.47
CA ARG A 44 2.88 -23.69 5.07
C ARG A 44 1.95 -23.81 6.28
N SER A 45 2.50 -23.86 7.49
CA SER A 45 1.73 -23.92 8.73
C SER A 45 1.25 -22.53 9.10
N GLU A 46 -0.04 -22.25 8.93
CA GLU A 46 -0.64 -20.94 9.30
C GLU A 46 -0.28 -20.54 10.73
N LYS A 47 -0.30 -21.47 11.68
CA LYS A 47 0.09 -21.19 13.08
C LYS A 47 1.55 -20.73 13.18
N PHE A 48 2.47 -21.45 12.54
CA PHE A 48 3.89 -21.10 12.59
C PHE A 48 4.16 -19.75 11.93
N ILE A 49 3.58 -19.52 10.75
CA ILE A 49 3.69 -18.26 10.00
C ILE A 49 3.16 -17.10 10.86
N ARG A 50 1.96 -17.26 11.44
CA ARG A 50 1.35 -16.23 12.31
C ARG A 50 2.21 -15.94 13.53
N ASP A 51 2.64 -16.98 14.25
CA ASP A 51 3.43 -16.81 15.47
C ASP A 51 4.80 -16.17 15.15
N GLY A 52 5.44 -16.57 14.05
CA GLY A 52 6.71 -16.01 13.58
C GLY A 52 6.61 -14.56 13.11
N ILE A 53 5.63 -14.23 12.27
CA ILE A 53 5.38 -12.85 11.82
C ILE A 53 4.99 -11.97 13.02
N SER A 54 4.14 -12.46 13.92
CA SER A 54 3.76 -11.72 15.13
C SER A 54 4.98 -11.40 16.01
N TYR A 55 5.89 -12.36 16.19
CA TYR A 55 7.15 -12.12 16.90
C TYR A 55 8.02 -11.08 16.21
N ALA A 56 8.24 -11.20 14.89
CA ALA A 56 9.01 -10.22 14.12
C ALA A 56 8.40 -8.80 14.19
N LEU A 57 7.06 -8.68 14.17
CA LEU A 57 6.35 -7.42 14.30
C LEU A 57 6.54 -6.73 15.67
N GLN A 58 6.96 -7.45 16.71
CA GLN A 58 7.34 -6.82 17.99
C GLN A 58 8.58 -5.94 17.84
N PHE A 59 9.42 -6.22 16.85
CA PHE A 59 10.64 -5.48 16.50
C PHE A 59 10.47 -4.70 15.19
N TYR A 60 9.26 -4.28 14.88
CA TYR A 60 9.00 -3.44 13.72
C TYR A 60 7.98 -2.36 14.08
N GLU A 61 8.42 -1.11 14.03
CA GLU A 61 7.51 0.04 14.08
C GLU A 61 6.94 0.30 12.68
N ILE A 62 5.60 0.25 12.57
CA ILE A 62 4.87 0.52 11.33
C ILE A 62 4.91 2.03 11.09
N ILE A 63 5.48 2.45 9.96
CA ILE A 63 5.40 3.85 9.53
C ILE A 63 3.96 4.12 9.10
N ASN A 64 3.32 5.10 9.71
CA ASN A 64 1.96 5.50 9.36
C ASN A 64 1.81 7.01 9.22
N PHE A 65 0.91 7.43 8.34
CA PHE A 65 0.65 8.82 7.98
C PHE A 65 -0.72 8.93 7.31
N SER A 66 -1.20 10.18 7.19
CA SER A 66 -2.54 10.50 6.73
C SER A 66 -2.53 11.31 5.44
N PHE A 67 -3.41 10.99 4.48
CA PHE A 67 -3.65 11.81 3.28
C PHE A 67 -4.87 12.68 3.48
N LYS A 68 -4.77 13.97 3.14
CA LYS A 68 -5.90 14.87 3.20
C LYS A 68 -6.60 15.03 1.85
N TYR A 69 -5.96 15.52 0.78
CA TYR A 69 -6.76 15.89 -0.42
C TYR A 69 -6.08 15.90 -1.79
N GLU A 70 -4.77 15.65 -1.93
CA GLU A 70 -4.09 16.12 -3.17
C GLU A 70 -3.79 15.04 -4.22
N ARG A 71 -4.10 13.77 -3.96
CA ARG A 71 -3.91 12.71 -4.95
C ARG A 71 -5.06 11.71 -4.94
N SER A 72 -5.73 11.63 -6.10
CA SER A 72 -6.65 10.55 -6.42
C SER A 72 -5.93 9.20 -6.41
N PHE A 73 -6.50 8.21 -5.73
CA PHE A 73 -6.14 6.80 -5.84
C PHE A 73 -6.90 6.16 -7.00
N VAL A 74 -6.26 5.30 -7.77
CA VAL A 74 -6.78 4.83 -9.05
C VAL A 74 -7.07 3.33 -9.00
N ARG A 75 -8.21 2.92 -9.55
CA ARG A 75 -8.51 1.51 -9.86
C ARG A 75 -8.77 1.37 -11.34
N ALA A 76 -8.24 0.32 -11.94
CA ALA A 76 -8.52 -0.06 -13.31
C ALA A 76 -9.33 -1.36 -13.32
N ARG A 77 -10.28 -1.49 -14.25
CA ARG A 77 -10.98 -2.74 -14.55
C ARG A 77 -11.12 -2.89 -16.06
N VAL A 78 -10.76 -4.05 -16.60
CA VAL A 78 -11.00 -4.39 -18.01
C VAL A 78 -12.51 -4.44 -18.26
N ALA A 79 -12.95 -3.75 -19.30
CA ALA A 79 -14.30 -3.81 -19.82
C ALA A 79 -14.38 -4.92 -20.88
N GLU A 80 -14.70 -6.15 -20.46
CA GLU A 80 -14.61 -7.36 -21.30
C GLU A 80 -15.43 -7.28 -22.60
N ASN A 81 -16.54 -6.55 -22.59
CA ASN A 81 -17.40 -6.35 -23.76
C ASN A 81 -17.09 -5.05 -24.54
N GLY A 82 -16.01 -4.36 -24.20
CA GLY A 82 -15.65 -3.06 -24.77
C GLY A 82 -16.53 -1.89 -24.30
N HIS A 83 -17.40 -2.11 -23.32
CA HIS A 83 -18.30 -1.11 -22.76
C HIS A 83 -18.01 -0.87 -21.27
N GLY A 84 -18.03 0.39 -20.87
CA GLY A 84 -17.89 0.74 -19.46
C GLY A 84 -19.00 0.13 -18.61
N PHE A 85 -18.65 -0.18 -17.36
CA PHE A 85 -19.58 -0.60 -16.33
C PHE A 85 -20.63 0.50 -16.08
N ASN A 86 -21.86 0.09 -15.81
CA ASN A 86 -22.99 1.01 -15.64
C ASN A 86 -23.33 1.24 -14.17
N SER A 87 -22.66 0.56 -13.24
CA SER A 87 -22.82 0.78 -11.80
C SER A 87 -21.49 1.02 -11.10
N THR A 88 -21.48 1.96 -10.16
CA THR A 88 -20.32 2.16 -9.27
C THR A 88 -20.07 0.94 -8.36
N SER A 89 -21.07 0.10 -8.11
CA SER A 89 -20.82 -1.18 -7.39
C SER A 89 -19.85 -2.09 -8.14
N GLU A 90 -19.78 -1.96 -9.47
CA GLU A 90 -18.87 -2.72 -10.32
C GLU A 90 -17.48 -2.09 -10.39
N ILE A 91 -17.24 -0.88 -9.89
CA ILE A 91 -15.89 -0.28 -9.89
C ILE A 91 -15.23 -0.30 -8.52
N TYR A 92 -15.99 -0.52 -7.45
CA TYR A 92 -15.49 -0.65 -6.07
C TYR A 92 -14.91 -2.07 -5.83
N TYR A 93 -15.04 -2.57 -4.60
CA TYR A 93 -14.66 -3.92 -4.20
C TYR A 93 -15.80 -4.93 -4.48
N PRO A 94 -15.49 -6.24 -4.64
CA PRO A 94 -16.51 -7.25 -4.87
C PRO A 94 -17.42 -7.47 -3.63
N PRO A 95 -18.66 -7.96 -3.80
CA PRO A 95 -19.50 -8.41 -2.69
C PRO A 95 -18.82 -9.49 -1.84
N ARG A 96 -19.14 -9.55 -0.53
CA ARG A 96 -18.54 -10.50 0.43
C ARG A 96 -18.58 -11.95 -0.06
N HIS A 97 -19.72 -12.39 -0.60
CA HIS A 97 -19.91 -13.77 -1.07
C HIS A 97 -19.13 -14.12 -2.36
N LEU A 98 -18.56 -13.12 -3.04
CA LEU A 98 -17.68 -13.29 -4.20
C LEU A 98 -16.22 -12.97 -3.87
N THR A 99 -15.92 -12.59 -2.62
CA THR A 99 -14.58 -12.20 -2.21
C THR A 99 -13.78 -13.44 -1.84
N GLY A 100 -12.88 -13.85 -2.74
CA GLY A 100 -11.86 -14.86 -2.44
C GLY A 100 -10.69 -14.30 -1.62
N VAL A 101 -9.73 -15.16 -1.31
CA VAL A 101 -8.44 -14.76 -0.72
C VAL A 101 -7.68 -13.84 -1.67
N GLY A 102 -7.04 -12.82 -1.10
CA GLY A 102 -6.19 -11.90 -1.84
C GLY A 102 -4.92 -11.57 -1.06
N ARG A 103 -4.07 -10.75 -1.67
CA ARG A 103 -2.75 -10.41 -1.10
C ARG A 103 -2.84 -9.83 0.31
N ILE A 104 -3.84 -9.00 0.57
CA ILE A 104 -4.06 -8.32 1.85
C ILE A 104 -5.28 -8.88 2.60
N ASN A 105 -6.23 -9.49 1.90
CA ASN A 105 -7.54 -9.82 2.45
C ASN A 105 -7.78 -11.33 2.61
N GLU A 106 -8.57 -11.67 3.62
CA GLU A 106 -9.13 -13.01 3.81
C GLU A 106 -10.37 -13.21 2.92
N GLU A 107 -10.74 -14.48 2.71
CA GLU A 107 -12.01 -14.84 2.08
C GLU A 107 -13.20 -14.20 2.83
N GLY A 108 -14.21 -13.72 2.09
CA GLY A 108 -15.40 -13.05 2.65
C GLY A 108 -15.18 -11.62 3.17
N ASN A 109 -13.94 -11.12 3.14
CA ASN A 109 -13.57 -9.80 3.66
C ASN A 109 -13.09 -8.89 2.52
N PRO A 110 -13.99 -8.15 1.85
CA PRO A 110 -13.61 -7.36 0.69
C PRO A 110 -12.76 -6.15 1.05
N PHE A 111 -11.79 -5.89 0.20
CA PHE A 111 -10.93 -4.71 0.25
C PHE A 111 -11.03 -3.94 -1.07
N LEU A 112 -11.01 -2.61 -0.97
CA LEU A 112 -10.79 -1.74 -2.11
C LEU A 112 -9.29 -1.64 -2.36
N TYR A 113 -8.82 -2.34 -3.39
CA TYR A 113 -7.47 -2.22 -3.93
C TYR A 113 -7.42 -1.07 -4.93
N LEU A 114 -6.46 -0.16 -4.72
CA LEU A 114 -6.19 1.00 -5.56
C LEU A 114 -4.67 1.15 -5.76
N SER A 115 -4.27 1.93 -6.75
CA SER A 115 -2.90 2.27 -7.08
C SER A 115 -2.69 3.79 -7.03
N LEU A 116 -1.44 4.24 -6.86
CA LEU A 116 -1.15 5.67 -6.83
C LEU A 116 -1.21 6.36 -8.20
N THR A 117 -1.13 5.60 -9.29
CA THR A 117 -1.17 6.13 -10.65
C THR A 117 -1.94 5.20 -11.57
N THR A 118 -2.41 5.75 -12.70
CA THR A 118 -3.07 4.97 -13.75
C THR A 118 -2.17 3.88 -14.31
N ASP A 119 -0.89 4.16 -14.57
CA ASP A 119 0.04 3.17 -15.12
C ASP A 119 0.23 1.98 -14.19
N VAL A 120 0.36 2.22 -12.87
CA VAL A 120 0.43 1.14 -11.88
C VAL A 120 -0.89 0.35 -11.87
N ALA A 121 -2.03 1.03 -11.91
CA ALA A 121 -3.33 0.35 -11.94
C ALA A 121 -3.50 -0.52 -13.20
N LEU A 122 -3.03 -0.04 -14.36
CA LEU A 122 -3.04 -0.79 -15.62
C LEU A 122 -2.09 -1.99 -15.59
N ALA A 123 -0.90 -1.83 -15.00
CA ALA A 123 0.05 -2.92 -14.80
C ALA A 123 -0.53 -4.01 -13.88
N GLU A 124 -1.18 -3.63 -12.77
CA GLU A 124 -1.78 -4.58 -11.81
C GLU A 124 -2.87 -5.47 -12.43
N ILE A 125 -3.65 -4.94 -13.38
CA ILE A 125 -4.65 -5.75 -14.10
C ILE A 125 -4.07 -6.47 -15.32
N GLY A 126 -2.78 -6.31 -15.61
CA GLY A 126 -2.11 -6.90 -16.77
C GLY A 126 -2.68 -6.40 -18.10
N ALA A 127 -3.04 -5.11 -18.19
CA ALA A 127 -3.65 -4.52 -19.37
C ALA A 127 -2.77 -4.69 -20.63
N LYS A 128 -3.41 -5.00 -21.75
CA LYS A 128 -2.77 -5.28 -23.04
C LYS A 128 -3.17 -4.26 -24.09
N GLU A 129 -2.37 -4.19 -25.14
CA GLU A 129 -2.72 -3.42 -26.34
C GLU A 129 -4.08 -3.86 -26.89
N GLY A 130 -4.97 -2.90 -27.12
CA GLY A 130 -6.34 -3.12 -27.57
C GLY A 130 -7.38 -3.18 -26.45
N ASP A 131 -6.98 -3.39 -25.19
CA ASP A 131 -7.91 -3.47 -24.07
C ASP A 131 -8.68 -2.16 -23.90
N VAL A 132 -9.98 -2.30 -23.64
CA VAL A 132 -10.82 -1.20 -23.16
C VAL A 132 -10.89 -1.33 -21.64
N VAL A 133 -10.53 -0.26 -20.96
CA VAL A 133 -10.37 -0.24 -19.50
C VAL A 133 -11.17 0.89 -18.91
N GLN A 134 -11.96 0.61 -17.89
CA GLN A 134 -12.54 1.63 -17.05
C GLN A 134 -11.56 1.98 -15.93
N VAL A 135 -11.18 3.24 -15.89
CA VAL A 135 -10.29 3.81 -14.86
C VAL A 135 -11.12 4.69 -13.95
N SER A 136 -11.10 4.40 -12.66
CA SER A 136 -11.88 5.09 -11.63
C SER A 136 -10.94 5.67 -10.59
N ALA A 137 -11.13 6.95 -10.29
CA ALA A 137 -10.34 7.72 -9.35
C ALA A 137 -11.12 7.99 -8.08
N PHE A 138 -10.48 7.78 -6.94
CA PHE A 138 -11.06 7.85 -5.61
C PHE A 138 -10.28 8.86 -4.77
N GLU A 139 -11.00 9.73 -4.09
CA GLU A 139 -10.42 10.76 -3.24
C GLU A 139 -10.93 10.61 -1.81
N PRO A 140 -10.14 11.00 -0.80
CA PRO A 140 -10.65 11.16 0.55
C PRO A 140 -11.88 12.08 0.57
N LYS A 141 -12.89 11.69 1.33
CA LYS A 141 -14.01 12.55 1.76
C LYS A 141 -13.49 13.51 2.83
N ASP A 142 -14.32 13.86 3.80
CA ASP A 142 -14.01 14.87 4.84
C ASP A 142 -12.87 14.48 5.80
N LYS A 143 -12.51 13.19 5.87
CA LYS A 143 -11.54 12.67 6.84
C LYS A 143 -10.27 12.20 6.16
N PRO A 144 -9.09 12.48 6.75
CA PRO A 144 -7.85 11.91 6.25
C PRO A 144 -7.87 10.39 6.30
N VAL A 145 -7.23 9.74 5.33
CA VAL A 145 -7.03 8.28 5.31
C VAL A 145 -5.69 7.96 5.97
N CYS A 146 -5.68 7.26 7.10
CA CYS A 146 -4.45 6.84 7.77
C CYS A 146 -3.98 5.48 7.25
N VAL A 147 -2.77 5.38 6.70
CA VAL A 147 -2.22 4.12 6.18
C VAL A 147 -0.93 3.73 6.87
N GLY A 148 -0.68 2.43 6.95
CA GLY A 148 0.64 1.88 7.27
C GLY A 148 1.39 1.54 5.99
N ILE A 149 2.64 1.98 5.85
CA ILE A 149 3.49 1.65 4.70
C ILE A 149 4.62 0.69 5.10
N ILE A 150 4.97 -0.20 4.17
CA ILE A 150 5.99 -1.25 4.35
C ILE A 150 7.01 -1.12 3.23
N GLY A 151 8.29 -1.40 3.53
CA GLY A 151 9.37 -1.46 2.53
C GLY A 151 10.04 -0.12 2.23
N GLU A 152 9.66 0.95 2.94
CA GLU A 152 10.20 2.29 2.70
C GLU A 152 11.37 2.66 3.63
N LYS A 153 11.63 1.93 4.72
CA LYS A 153 12.72 2.30 5.66
C LYS A 153 14.07 2.26 4.97
N TYR A 154 14.33 1.24 4.15
CA TYR A 154 15.60 1.11 3.45
C TYR A 154 15.81 2.27 2.46
N LYS A 155 14.85 2.56 1.58
CA LYS A 155 14.94 3.65 0.60
C LYS A 155 15.06 5.00 1.29
N ALA A 156 14.21 5.27 2.28
CA ALA A 156 14.22 6.50 3.04
C ALA A 156 15.56 6.71 3.77
N SER A 157 16.16 5.64 4.30
CA SER A 157 17.48 5.73 4.96
C SER A 157 18.62 6.19 4.04
N ARG A 158 18.45 5.99 2.73
CA ARG A 158 19.38 6.43 1.68
C ARG A 158 19.08 7.85 1.17
N GLY A 159 18.12 8.54 1.77
CA GLY A 159 17.67 9.87 1.35
C GLY A 159 16.72 9.85 0.15
N VAL A 160 16.19 8.68 -0.20
CA VAL A 160 15.19 8.52 -1.27
C VAL A 160 13.84 8.26 -0.60
N GLY A 161 13.04 9.30 -0.42
CA GLY A 161 11.65 9.18 -0.01
C GLY A 161 10.78 9.22 -1.26
N ASN A 162 10.32 8.07 -1.75
CA ASN A 162 9.40 8.04 -2.89
C ASN A 162 8.04 8.64 -2.50
N PHE A 163 7.65 8.40 -1.26
CA PHE A 163 6.29 8.72 -0.81
C PHE A 163 6.17 9.18 0.65
N LEU A 164 7.22 8.98 1.45
CA LEU A 164 7.26 9.52 2.80
C LEU A 164 7.50 11.04 2.78
N PRO A 165 6.88 11.80 3.71
CA PRO A 165 7.23 13.21 3.91
C PRO A 165 8.73 13.39 4.09
N LYS A 166 9.24 14.55 3.67
CA LYS A 166 10.67 14.85 3.69
C LYS A 166 11.24 14.73 5.11
N GLU A 167 10.53 15.24 6.10
CA GLU A 167 10.90 15.18 7.52
C GLU A 167 11.04 13.73 8.00
N SER A 168 10.12 12.86 7.59
CA SER A 168 10.15 11.44 7.93
C SER A 168 11.30 10.71 7.24
N THR A 169 11.59 11.07 5.98
CA THR A 169 12.73 10.56 5.23
C THR A 169 14.05 10.97 5.87
N GLU A 170 14.20 12.25 6.22
CA GLU A 170 15.38 12.79 6.90
C GLU A 170 15.58 12.18 8.29
N PHE A 171 14.49 12.03 9.05
CA PHE A 171 14.52 11.36 10.35
C PHE A 171 15.03 9.92 10.23
N LEU A 172 14.49 9.14 9.30
CA LEU A 172 14.90 7.75 9.07
C LEU A 172 16.38 7.66 8.62
N ALA A 173 16.80 8.53 7.70
CA ALA A 173 18.20 8.60 7.28
C ALA A 173 19.14 8.92 8.45
N ASN A 174 18.77 9.85 9.32
CA ASN A 174 19.57 10.21 10.49
C ASN A 174 19.59 9.11 11.56
N LEU A 175 18.45 8.45 11.79
CA LEU A 175 18.35 7.31 12.72
C LEU A 175 19.24 6.16 12.26
N VAL A 176 19.17 5.76 10.99
CA VAL A 176 20.00 4.68 10.46
C VAL A 176 21.48 5.04 10.51
N LYS A 177 21.86 6.27 10.13
CA LYS A 177 23.25 6.75 10.27
C LYS A 177 23.74 6.72 11.72
N LYS A 178 22.87 7.02 12.70
CA LYS A 178 23.20 6.92 14.13
C LYS A 178 23.46 5.46 14.52
N LEU A 179 22.55 4.55 14.14
CA LEU A 179 22.70 3.11 14.40
C LEU A 179 23.98 2.55 13.75
N GLU A 180 24.30 2.93 12.51
CA GLU A 180 25.51 2.48 11.81
C GLU A 180 26.79 2.91 12.52
N LYS A 181 26.81 4.12 13.11
CA LYS A 181 27.95 4.61 13.90
C LYS A 181 28.13 3.85 15.21
N GLU A 182 27.03 3.37 15.80
CA GLU A 182 27.08 2.56 17.02
C GLU A 182 27.49 1.12 16.71
N ASP A 183 26.84 0.50 15.74
CA ASP A 183 27.11 -0.85 15.26
C ASP A 183 26.38 -1.08 13.92
N ARG A 184 27.14 -1.37 12.87
CA ARG A 184 26.59 -1.69 11.54
C ARG A 184 25.56 -2.82 11.59
N LYS A 185 25.75 -3.85 12.44
CA LYS A 185 24.77 -4.95 12.57
C LYS A 185 23.45 -4.46 13.15
N LYS A 186 23.44 -3.48 14.06
CA LYS A 186 22.20 -2.89 14.59
C LYS A 186 21.41 -2.14 13.52
N ALA A 187 22.09 -1.39 12.66
CA ALA A 187 21.43 -0.71 11.54
C ALA A 187 20.79 -1.71 10.57
N MET A 188 21.51 -2.78 10.24
CA MET A 188 20.96 -3.87 9.42
C MET A 188 19.76 -4.55 10.10
N ALA A 189 19.86 -4.85 11.40
CA ALA A 189 18.78 -5.44 12.18
C ALA A 189 17.53 -4.55 12.25
N TYR A 190 17.69 -3.23 12.25
CA TYR A 190 16.57 -2.29 12.18
C TYR A 190 15.86 -2.31 10.81
N LEU A 191 16.63 -2.45 9.72
CA LEU A 191 16.11 -2.42 8.35
C LEU A 191 15.55 -3.78 7.89
N TYR A 192 16.07 -4.88 8.42
CA TYR A 192 15.77 -6.22 7.95
C TYR A 192 14.27 -6.57 7.99
N PRO A 193 13.52 -6.32 9.10
CA PRO A 193 12.10 -6.65 9.13
C PRO A 193 11.28 -5.88 8.08
N ASP A 194 11.65 -4.64 7.78
CA ASP A 194 10.97 -3.85 6.74
C ASP A 194 11.11 -4.48 5.36
N MET A 195 12.34 -4.88 5.01
CA MET A 195 12.62 -5.54 3.73
C MET A 195 11.98 -6.93 3.67
N PHE A 196 11.97 -7.66 4.78
CA PHE A 196 11.32 -8.97 4.87
C PHE A 196 9.79 -8.88 4.68
N PHE A 197 9.13 -7.91 5.32
CA PHE A 197 7.70 -7.71 5.17
C PHE A 197 7.34 -7.21 3.77
N ASP A 198 8.18 -6.37 3.16
CA ASP A 198 8.04 -5.97 1.77
C ASP A 198 8.18 -7.18 0.84
N GLU A 199 9.16 -8.07 1.05
CA GLU A 199 9.34 -9.31 0.29
C GLU A 199 8.12 -10.23 0.39
N ILE A 200 7.53 -10.37 1.59
CA ILE A 200 6.29 -11.15 1.79
C ILE A 200 5.17 -10.63 0.90
N ILE A 201 4.97 -9.31 0.89
CA ILE A 201 3.86 -8.71 0.15
C ILE A 201 4.16 -8.68 -1.35
N THR A 202 5.40 -8.45 -1.75
CA THR A 202 5.79 -8.33 -3.15
C THR A 202 6.11 -9.68 -3.80
N ASN A 203 5.93 -10.80 -3.10
CA ASN A 203 6.15 -12.13 -3.66
C ASN A 203 5.23 -12.37 -4.89
N PRO A 204 5.79 -12.54 -6.10
CA PRO A 204 4.99 -12.77 -7.31
C PRO A 204 4.32 -14.14 -7.33
N GLN A 205 4.81 -15.09 -6.53
CA GLN A 205 4.25 -16.45 -6.42
C GLN A 205 3.29 -16.62 -5.24
N ALA A 206 2.91 -15.53 -4.55
CA ALA A 206 2.03 -15.59 -3.39
C ALA A 206 0.61 -16.11 -3.72
N SER A 207 0.18 -16.07 -4.99
CA SER A 207 -1.09 -16.70 -5.38
C SER A 207 -1.05 -18.23 -5.32
N GLN A 208 0.14 -18.85 -5.37
CA GLN A 208 0.29 -20.31 -5.36
C GLN A 208 0.04 -20.93 -3.99
N ASP A 209 0.07 -20.13 -2.93
CA ASP A 209 -0.16 -20.54 -1.54
C ASP A 209 -1.26 -19.72 -0.87
N ASP A 210 -2.26 -19.29 -1.65
CA ASP A 210 -3.43 -18.54 -1.19
C ASP A 210 -3.06 -17.30 -0.38
N TYR A 211 -1.93 -16.67 -0.76
CA TYR A 211 -1.38 -15.47 -0.13
C TYR A 211 -1.16 -15.63 1.38
N ILE A 212 -0.95 -16.85 1.87
CA ILE A 212 -0.95 -17.17 3.31
C ILE A 212 -0.04 -16.24 4.12
N HIS A 213 1.14 -15.92 3.59
CA HIS A 213 2.09 -15.03 4.27
C HIS A 213 1.61 -13.58 4.32
N SER A 214 1.18 -13.03 3.18
CA SER A 214 0.82 -11.62 3.08
C SER A 214 -0.53 -11.33 3.72
N ARG A 215 -1.51 -12.24 3.63
CA ARG A 215 -2.81 -12.10 4.33
C ARG A 215 -2.64 -12.14 5.85
N ILE A 216 -1.77 -13.03 6.36
CA ILE A 216 -1.46 -13.10 7.79
C ILE A 216 -0.74 -11.82 8.26
N LEU A 217 0.27 -11.36 7.50
CA LEU A 217 0.96 -10.10 7.81
C LEU A 217 -0.01 -8.92 7.87
N ALA A 218 -0.86 -8.77 6.85
CA ALA A 218 -1.85 -7.69 6.80
C ALA A 218 -2.78 -7.70 8.01
N ARG A 219 -3.34 -8.88 8.36
CA ARG A 219 -4.17 -9.05 9.56
C ARG A 219 -3.43 -8.61 10.83
N LEU A 220 -2.21 -9.08 11.03
CA LEU A 220 -1.40 -8.75 12.21
C LEU A 220 -1.02 -7.27 12.28
N MET A 221 -0.88 -6.59 11.14
CA MET A 221 -0.64 -5.15 11.11
C MET A 221 -1.85 -4.34 11.59
N PHE A 222 -3.06 -4.69 11.14
CA PHE A 222 -4.29 -4.07 11.64
C PHE A 222 -4.51 -4.37 13.13
N GLU A 223 -4.15 -5.56 13.61
CA GLU A 223 -4.19 -5.91 15.03
C GLU A 223 -3.20 -5.09 15.86
N LYS A 224 -1.95 -4.93 15.36
CA LYS A 224 -0.91 -4.15 16.02
C LYS A 224 -1.24 -2.66 16.06
N GLN A 225 -1.76 -2.10 14.96
CA GLN A 225 -2.09 -0.69 14.85
C GLN A 225 -3.55 -0.49 14.42
N LYS A 226 -4.44 -0.42 15.41
CA LYS A 226 -5.89 -0.27 15.21
C LYS A 226 -6.31 1.06 14.58
N SER A 227 -5.42 2.04 14.53
CA SER A 227 -5.68 3.35 13.91
C SER A 227 -5.51 3.33 12.39
N LEU A 228 -5.00 2.24 11.79
CA LEU A 228 -4.86 2.15 10.34
C LEU A 228 -6.23 1.98 9.69
N ASP A 229 -6.46 2.76 8.64
CA ASP A 229 -7.60 2.63 7.72
C ASP A 229 -7.24 1.77 6.49
N GLY A 230 -5.94 1.61 6.21
CA GLY A 230 -5.46 0.79 5.10
C GLY A 230 -3.97 0.46 5.20
N ILE A 231 -3.51 -0.36 4.26
CA ILE A 231 -2.10 -0.71 4.09
C ILE A 231 -1.64 -0.23 2.72
N MET A 232 -0.50 0.43 2.68
CA MET A 232 0.20 0.82 1.47
C MET A 232 1.43 -0.06 1.27
N TYR A 233 1.64 -0.53 0.05
CA TYR A 233 2.69 -1.49 -0.27
C TYR A 233 3.15 -1.39 -1.72
N HIS A 234 4.33 -1.93 -2.02
CA HIS A 234 4.89 -1.93 -3.37
C HIS A 234 4.10 -2.83 -4.33
N SER A 235 3.95 -2.35 -5.56
CA SER A 235 3.36 -3.12 -6.65
C SER A 235 4.29 -4.26 -7.06
N VAL A 236 3.71 -5.43 -7.31
CA VAL A 236 4.42 -6.57 -7.93
C VAL A 236 4.53 -6.37 -9.44
N ALA A 237 3.53 -5.71 -10.04
CA ALA A 237 3.42 -5.54 -11.48
C ALA A 237 4.19 -4.32 -12.03
N SER A 238 4.53 -3.35 -11.19
CA SER A 238 5.21 -2.11 -11.56
C SER A 238 6.33 -1.78 -10.58
N ASP A 239 7.57 -1.76 -11.06
CA ASP A 239 8.71 -1.31 -10.26
C ASP A 239 8.52 0.16 -9.84
N GLY A 240 8.84 0.46 -8.58
CA GLY A 240 8.58 1.76 -7.95
C GLY A 240 7.10 2.14 -7.77
N GLY A 241 6.16 1.32 -8.24
CA GLY A 241 4.72 1.53 -8.06
C GLY A 241 4.26 1.22 -6.64
N LEU A 242 3.23 1.93 -6.18
CA LEU A 242 2.61 1.70 -4.87
C LEU A 242 1.10 1.45 -5.04
N ASN A 243 0.61 0.52 -4.24
CA ASN A 243 -0.80 0.20 -4.08
C ASN A 243 -1.25 0.51 -2.65
N ILE A 244 -2.54 0.74 -2.50
CA ILE A 244 -3.23 0.90 -1.23
C ILE A 244 -4.41 -0.06 -1.19
N ALA A 245 -4.59 -0.73 -0.06
CA ALA A 245 -5.72 -1.61 0.20
C ALA A 245 -6.46 -1.14 1.46
N LEU A 246 -7.75 -0.86 1.33
CA LEU A 246 -8.63 -0.47 2.44
C LEU A 246 -9.71 -1.54 2.65
N PRO A 247 -10.02 -1.95 3.90
CA PRO A 247 -11.22 -2.70 4.21
C PRO A 247 -12.48 -1.99 3.67
N CYS A 248 -13.48 -2.74 3.23
CA CYS A 248 -14.69 -2.20 2.59
C CYS A 248 -15.40 -1.10 3.39
N ASP A 249 -15.52 -1.26 4.71
CA ASP A 249 -16.15 -0.30 5.63
C ASP A 249 -15.34 1.01 5.73
N LYS A 250 -14.01 0.91 5.69
CA LYS A 250 -13.11 2.06 5.62
C LYS A 250 -13.21 2.75 4.26
N ALA A 251 -13.22 1.99 3.17
CA ALA A 251 -13.39 2.52 1.83
C ALA A 251 -14.72 3.29 1.69
N ASP A 252 -15.83 2.71 2.12
CA ASP A 252 -17.15 3.35 2.05
C ASP A 252 -17.23 4.64 2.86
N SER A 253 -16.61 4.66 4.05
CA SER A 253 -16.69 5.82 4.95
C SER A 253 -15.69 6.93 4.59
N LEU A 254 -14.54 6.59 4.02
CA LEU A 254 -13.44 7.53 3.82
C LEU A 254 -13.22 7.95 2.37
N LEU A 255 -13.60 7.12 1.40
CA LEU A 255 -13.34 7.40 -0.01
C LEU A 255 -14.63 7.68 -0.78
N GLY A 256 -14.55 8.62 -1.72
CA GLY A 256 -15.58 8.92 -2.70
C GLY A 256 -15.04 8.73 -4.11
N LEU A 257 -15.91 8.34 -5.05
CA LEU A 257 -15.56 8.32 -6.46
C LEU A 257 -15.50 9.77 -6.97
N ALA A 258 -14.30 10.24 -7.31
CA ALA A 258 -14.08 11.59 -7.83
C ALA A 258 -14.43 11.65 -9.32
N HIS A 259 -13.94 10.68 -10.10
CA HIS A 259 -14.28 10.54 -11.52
C HIS A 259 -14.05 9.11 -12.01
N THR A 260 -14.67 8.77 -13.14
CA THR A 260 -14.39 7.53 -13.85
C THR A 260 -14.40 7.81 -15.35
N ILE A 261 -13.55 7.12 -16.10
CA ILE A 261 -13.41 7.27 -17.55
C ILE A 261 -13.27 5.91 -18.20
N LEU A 262 -13.62 5.83 -19.49
CA LEU A 262 -13.34 4.67 -20.32
C LEU A 262 -12.18 5.02 -21.25
N ILE A 263 -11.12 4.22 -21.21
CA ILE A 263 -9.94 4.39 -22.06
C ILE A 263 -9.71 3.15 -22.92
N LYS A 264 -8.94 3.31 -23.99
CA LYS A 264 -8.34 2.23 -24.76
C LYS A 264 -6.84 2.25 -24.56
N VAL A 265 -6.24 1.09 -24.31
CA VAL A 265 -4.79 0.94 -24.34
C VAL A 265 -4.37 0.84 -25.80
N LYS A 266 -3.77 1.92 -26.33
CA LYS A 266 -3.25 1.96 -27.71
C LYS A 266 -1.95 1.18 -27.83
N LYS A 267 -1.13 1.21 -26.78
CA LYS A 267 0.12 0.45 -26.72
C LYS A 267 0.52 0.19 -25.27
N ALA A 268 0.92 -1.05 -25.00
CA ALA A 268 1.57 -1.42 -23.74
C ALA A 268 3.06 -1.61 -24.02
N TYR A 269 3.91 -0.79 -23.39
CA TYR A 269 5.35 -0.89 -23.51
C TYR A 269 5.92 -1.75 -22.37
N SER A 270 7.13 -2.26 -22.59
CA SER A 270 7.92 -2.86 -21.51
C SER A 270 8.05 -1.86 -20.34
N TYR A 271 8.17 -2.38 -19.12
CA TYR A 271 8.35 -1.61 -17.88
C TYR A 271 7.11 -0.84 -17.40
N GLY A 272 5.90 -1.26 -17.80
CA GLY A 272 4.65 -0.73 -17.22
C GLY A 272 4.27 0.66 -17.71
N LEU A 273 4.71 1.03 -18.91
CA LEU A 273 4.32 2.29 -19.56
C LEU A 273 3.20 2.05 -20.57
N PHE A 274 2.20 2.93 -20.59
CA PHE A 274 1.03 2.76 -21.44
C PHE A 274 0.77 4.02 -22.28
N ASP A 275 0.54 3.85 -23.59
CA ASP A 275 -0.12 4.86 -24.41
C ASP A 275 -1.62 4.59 -24.41
N ILE A 276 -2.40 5.58 -24.00
CA ILE A 276 -3.84 5.46 -23.78
C ILE A 276 -4.63 6.49 -24.58
N GLU A 277 -5.84 6.11 -24.96
CA GLU A 277 -6.82 6.98 -25.63
C GLU A 277 -8.06 7.07 -24.76
N LEU A 278 -8.53 8.29 -24.47
CA LEU A 278 -9.82 8.48 -23.83
C LEU A 278 -10.95 8.18 -24.81
N LEU A 279 -11.80 7.20 -24.48
CA LEU A 279 -12.98 6.87 -25.28
C LEU A 279 -14.22 7.62 -24.82
N LYS A 280 -14.50 7.61 -23.50
CA LYS A 280 -15.72 8.19 -22.93
C LYS A 280 -15.49 8.75 -21.54
N LYS A 281 -16.28 9.77 -21.20
CA LYS A 281 -16.54 10.23 -19.84
C LYS A 281 -18.03 10.07 -19.55
N PRO A 282 -18.45 9.69 -18.34
CA PRO A 282 -19.85 9.70 -17.96
C PRO A 282 -20.45 11.09 -18.13
N LYS A 283 -21.69 11.15 -18.64
CA LYS A 283 -22.50 12.37 -18.66
C LYS A 283 -22.98 12.73 -17.26
N ILE A 284 -23.39 11.71 -16.50
CA ILE A 284 -23.83 11.85 -15.11
C ILE A 284 -23.65 10.52 -14.36
N ILE A 285 -23.39 10.63 -13.07
CA ILE A 285 -23.47 9.51 -12.13
C ILE A 285 -24.62 9.84 -11.19
N LEU A 286 -25.64 8.98 -11.18
CA LEU A 286 -26.83 9.16 -10.35
C LEU A 286 -26.52 8.84 -8.88
N GLN A 287 -27.38 9.30 -7.97
CA GLN A 287 -27.21 9.06 -6.53
C GLN A 287 -27.25 7.57 -6.15
N ASP A 288 -27.93 6.74 -6.95
CA ASP A 288 -27.98 5.29 -6.76
C ASP A 288 -26.73 4.56 -7.29
N GLY A 289 -25.75 5.30 -7.81
CA GLY A 289 -24.52 4.75 -8.38
C GLY A 289 -24.62 4.34 -9.85
N THR A 290 -25.75 4.59 -10.52
CA THR A 290 -25.86 4.35 -11.97
C THR A 290 -24.98 5.33 -12.75
N ILE A 291 -24.16 4.80 -13.65
CA ILE A 291 -23.25 5.55 -14.52
C ILE A 291 -23.89 5.67 -15.90
N ILE A 292 -24.17 6.91 -16.33
CA ILE A 292 -24.71 7.19 -17.66
C ILE A 292 -23.58 7.71 -18.55
N TRP A 293 -23.20 6.93 -19.56
CA TRP A 293 -22.15 7.25 -20.55
C TRP A 293 -22.60 8.20 -21.67
#